data_AF-A0A2E0L1H3-F1
#
_entry.id   AF-A0A2E0L1H3-F1
#
_cell.length_a   1.000
_cell.length_b   1.000
_cell.length_c   1.000
_cell.angle_alpha   90.00
_cell.angle_beta   90.00
_cell.angle_gamma   90.00
#
_symmetry.space_group_name_H-M   'P 1'
#
loop_
_entity.id
_entity.type
_entity.pdbx_description
1 polymer ?
#
loop_
_entity_poly.entity_id
_entity_poly.type
_entity_poly.pdbx_seq_one_letter_code
_entity_poly.pdbx_strand_id
1 'polypeptide(L)'
;MATRNTATDLVSQAWNQLRTGRADAAVTEFQKIVQQYPKDIDANYGLGLAQRAAHQDEAAYQTFQKTLELVEENKTAYESERIPSTETDAIKTPEDDRFMMLTRMVSQRLSELKGQA
;
A
#
# COMPACT_ATOMS: atom_id res chain seq x y z
N MET A 1 -25.22 -18.84 -5.28
CA MET A 1 -24.90 -18.11 -4.04
C MET A 1 -23.46 -17.63 -4.17
N ALA A 2 -23.25 -16.34 -4.45
CA ALA A 2 -21.93 -15.77 -4.70
C ALA A 2 -21.21 -15.55 -3.37
N THR A 3 -20.23 -16.40 -3.05
CA THR A 3 -19.40 -16.30 -1.86
C THR A 3 -18.47 -15.09 -1.99
N ARG A 4 -18.67 -14.13 -1.08
CA ARG A 4 -17.82 -12.99 -0.71
C ARG A 4 -16.39 -13.05 -1.27
N ASN A 5 -16.15 -12.29 -2.34
CA ASN A 5 -14.81 -11.78 -2.66
C ASN A 5 -14.47 -10.73 -1.61
N THR A 6 -13.69 -11.08 -0.59
CA THR A 6 -13.10 -10.09 0.31
C THR A 6 -12.04 -9.30 -0.45
N ALA A 7 -11.74 -8.07 -0.02
CA ALA A 7 -10.65 -7.26 -0.60
C ALA A 7 -9.35 -8.08 -0.75
N THR A 8 -9.07 -8.96 0.22
CA THR A 8 -7.91 -9.86 0.26
C THR A 8 -7.85 -10.85 -0.91
N ASP A 9 -8.98 -11.38 -1.37
CA ASP A 9 -9.04 -12.32 -2.51
C ASP A 9 -8.76 -11.61 -3.84
N LEU A 10 -9.37 -10.44 -4.03
CA LEU A 10 -9.14 -9.58 -5.20
C LEU A 10 -7.68 -9.11 -5.26
N VAL A 11 -7.14 -8.68 -4.12
CA VAL A 11 -5.73 -8.26 -3.99
C VAL A 11 -4.80 -9.41 -4.36
N SER A 12 -5.07 -10.62 -3.89
CA SER A 12 -4.26 -11.81 -4.20
C SER A 12 -4.21 -12.13 -5.70
N GLN A 13 -5.33 -11.97 -6.40
CA GLN A 13 -5.38 -12.13 -7.86
C GLN A 13 -4.54 -11.06 -8.57
N ALA A 14 -4.69 -9.79 -8.19
CA ALA A 14 -3.94 -8.69 -8.78
C ALA A 14 -2.41 -8.86 -8.58
N TRP A 15 -1.99 -9.33 -7.40
CA TRP A 15 -0.59 -9.69 -7.14
C TRP A 15 -0.10 -10.83 -8.03
N ASN A 16 -0.93 -11.84 -8.30
CA ASN A 16 -0.56 -12.92 -9.20
C ASN A 16 -0.31 -12.40 -10.62
N GLN A 17 -1.18 -11.54 -11.13
CA GLN A 17 -1.02 -10.92 -12.45
C GLN A 17 0.30 -10.13 -12.52
N LEU A 18 0.58 -9.30 -11.53
CA LEU A 18 1.83 -8.54 -11.44
C LEU A 18 3.05 -9.48 -11.44
N ARG A 19 3.03 -10.54 -10.65
CA ARG A 19 4.11 -11.54 -10.58
C ARG A 19 4.34 -12.28 -11.89
N THR A 20 3.29 -12.45 -12.70
CA THR A 20 3.39 -13.09 -14.03
C THR A 20 3.76 -12.11 -15.15
N GLY A 21 4.14 -10.87 -14.82
CA GLY A 21 4.54 -9.85 -15.79
C GLY A 21 3.38 -9.16 -16.51
N ARG A 22 2.13 -9.41 -16.09
CA ARG A 22 0.93 -8.78 -16.67
C ARG A 22 0.63 -7.46 -15.96
N ALA A 23 1.57 -6.52 -16.04
CA ALA A 23 1.51 -5.28 -15.30
C ALA A 23 0.25 -4.45 -15.59
N ASP A 24 -0.13 -4.30 -16.85
CA ASP A 24 -1.29 -3.50 -17.26
C ASP A 24 -2.63 -4.08 -16.76
N ALA A 25 -2.75 -5.42 -16.80
CA ALA A 25 -3.88 -6.13 -16.23
C ALA A 25 -3.93 -5.96 -14.70
N ALA A 26 -2.77 -6.05 -14.03
CA ALA A 26 -2.68 -5.82 -12.60
C ALA A 26 -3.07 -4.39 -12.22
N VAL A 27 -2.68 -3.38 -13.00
CA VAL A 27 -3.12 -1.98 -12.80
C VAL A 27 -4.64 -1.90 -12.84
N THR A 28 -5.26 -2.48 -13.86
CA THR A 28 -6.72 -2.48 -14.02
C THR A 28 -7.41 -3.15 -12.82
N GLU A 29 -6.90 -4.27 -12.33
CA GLU A 29 -7.50 -4.97 -11.21
C GLU A 29 -7.30 -4.22 -9.88
N PHE A 30 -6.10 -3.71 -9.62
CA PHE A 30 -5.84 -2.88 -8.45
C PHE A 30 -6.68 -1.59 -8.44
N GLN A 31 -6.91 -0.97 -9.60
CA GLN A 31 -7.80 0.20 -9.69
C GLN A 31 -9.23 -0.12 -9.26
N LYS A 32 -9.79 -1.27 -9.65
CA LYS A 32 -11.12 -1.71 -9.19
C LYS A 32 -11.16 -1.93 -7.68
N ILE A 33 -10.09 -2.48 -7.12
CA ILE A 33 -9.98 -2.72 -5.68
C ILE A 33 -9.92 -1.38 -4.95
N VAL A 34 -9.06 -0.45 -5.39
CA VAL A 34 -8.95 0.89 -4.80
C VAL A 34 -10.25 1.70 -4.95
N GLN A 35 -11.02 1.51 -6.02
CA GLN A 35 -12.34 2.13 -6.15
C GLN A 35 -13.33 1.64 -5.09
N GLN A 36 -13.29 0.35 -4.76
CA GLN A 36 -14.15 -0.25 -3.73
C GLN A 36 -13.63 0.01 -2.31
N TYR A 37 -12.31 0.03 -2.14
CA TYR A 37 -11.61 0.15 -0.87
C TYR A 37 -10.54 1.25 -0.95
N PRO A 38 -10.93 2.53 -1.01
CA PRO A 38 -10.03 3.64 -1.31
C PRO A 38 -8.94 3.86 -0.25
N LYS A 39 -9.17 3.39 0.98
CA LYS A 39 -8.26 3.50 2.13
C LYS A 39 -7.44 2.22 2.39
N ASP A 40 -7.58 1.19 1.57
CA ASP A 40 -6.82 -0.04 1.72
C ASP A 40 -5.35 0.19 1.31
N ILE A 41 -4.45 0.13 2.29
CA ILE A 41 -3.02 0.44 2.09
C ILE A 41 -2.39 -0.58 1.14
N ASP A 42 -2.71 -1.87 1.27
CA ASP A 42 -2.12 -2.93 0.47
C ASP A 42 -2.56 -2.84 -1.00
N ALA A 43 -3.81 -2.46 -1.26
CA ALA A 43 -4.34 -2.22 -2.59
C ALA A 43 -3.72 -0.97 -3.25
N ASN A 44 -3.59 0.15 -2.52
CA ASN A 44 -2.94 1.35 -3.05
C ASN A 44 -1.44 1.09 -3.30
N TYR A 45 -0.75 0.36 -2.41
CA TYR A 45 0.64 -0.03 -2.61
C TYR A 45 0.81 -0.95 -3.84
N GLY A 46 -0.05 -1.96 -3.98
CA GLY A 46 -0.08 -2.87 -5.11
C GLY A 46 -0.32 -2.14 -6.44
N LEU A 47 -1.22 -1.15 -6.46
CA LEU A 47 -1.46 -0.28 -7.61
C LEU A 47 -0.18 0.45 -8.03
N GLY A 48 0.53 1.07 -7.09
CA GLY A 48 1.77 1.80 -7.40
C GLY A 48 2.86 0.90 -7.97
N LEU A 49 3.00 -0.33 -7.47
CA LEU A 49 3.93 -1.31 -8.03
C LEU A 49 3.52 -1.77 -9.43
N ALA A 50 2.23 -2.00 -9.66
CA ALA A 50 1.73 -2.39 -10.97
C ALA A 50 1.91 -1.26 -12.00
N GLN A 51 1.64 -0.01 -11.63
CA GLN A 51 1.85 1.16 -12.47
C GLN A 51 3.33 1.32 -12.85
N ARG A 52 4.24 1.18 -11.88
CA ARG A 52 5.68 1.21 -12.15
C ARG A 52 6.11 0.07 -13.07
N ALA A 53 5.62 -1.15 -12.85
CA ALA A 53 5.91 -2.28 -13.72
C ALA A 53 5.33 -2.10 -15.14
N ALA A 54 4.29 -1.28 -15.29
CA ALA A 54 3.71 -0.87 -16.56
C ALA A 54 4.37 0.41 -17.15
N HIS A 55 5.49 0.88 -16.58
CA HIS A 55 6.19 2.12 -16.97
C HIS A 55 5.36 3.40 -16.86
N GLN A 56 4.33 3.39 -16.00
CA GLN A 56 3.48 4.55 -15.69
C GLN A 56 4.05 5.31 -14.49
N ASP A 57 5.28 5.81 -14.61
CA ASP A 57 6.08 6.30 -13.48
C ASP A 57 5.46 7.50 -12.75
N GLU A 58 4.84 8.44 -13.48
CA GLU A 58 4.14 9.58 -12.88
C GLU A 58 2.93 9.13 -12.05
N ALA A 59 2.13 8.21 -12.60
CA ALA A 59 0.97 7.66 -11.89
C ALA A 59 1.42 6.83 -10.68
N ALA A 60 2.48 6.05 -10.82
CA ALA A 60 3.07 5.29 -9.72
C ALA A 60 3.55 6.21 -8.60
N TYR A 61 4.20 7.32 -8.93
CA TYR A 61 4.66 8.31 -7.95
C TYR A 61 3.49 8.88 -7.15
N GLN A 62 2.43 9.36 -7.82
CA GLN A 62 1.23 9.87 -7.17
C GLN A 62 0.55 8.82 -6.27
N THR A 63 0.44 7.58 -6.75
CA THR A 63 -0.13 6.48 -5.96
C THR A 63 0.70 6.13 -4.73
N PHE A 64 2.04 6.16 -4.85
CA PHE A 64 2.92 5.93 -3.70
C PHE A 64 2.84 7.07 -2.68
N GLN A 65 2.70 8.32 -3.12
CA GLN A 65 2.45 9.44 -2.19
C GLN A 65 1.17 9.20 -1.39
N LYS A 66 0.08 8.85 -2.07
CA LYS A 66 -1.19 8.52 -1.40
C LYS A 66 -1.06 7.33 -0.44
N THR A 67 -0.29 6.32 -0.81
CA THR A 67 -0.03 5.16 0.05
C THR A 67 0.66 5.59 1.35
N LEU A 68 1.63 6.50 1.25
CA LEU A 68 2.34 7.04 2.42
C LEU A 68 1.39 7.83 3.34
N GLU A 69 0.53 8.67 2.77
CA GLU A 69 -0.50 9.40 3.52
C GLU A 69 -1.42 8.44 4.29
N LEU A 70 -1.91 7.38 3.63
CA LEU A 70 -2.77 6.38 4.27
C LEU A 70 -2.06 5.63 5.40
N VAL A 71 -0.78 5.32 5.23
CA VAL A 71 0.05 4.67 6.28
C VAL A 71 0.19 5.59 7.49
N GLU A 72 0.46 6.88 7.27
CA GLU A 72 0.60 7.87 8.34
C GLU A 72 -0.72 8.11 9.07
N GLU A 73 -1.83 8.21 8.35
CA GLU A 73 -3.17 8.32 8.93
C GLU A 73 -3.51 7.11 9.82
N ASN A 74 -3.25 5.88 9.34
CA ASN A 74 -3.51 4.65 10.11
C ASN A 74 -2.58 4.53 11.32
N LYS A 75 -1.30 4.88 11.16
CA LYS A 75 -0.33 4.90 12.26
C LYS A 75 -0.77 5.88 13.35
N THR A 76 -1.15 7.10 12.96
CA THR A 76 -1.59 8.14 13.90
C THR A 76 -2.88 7.74 14.62
N ALA A 77 -3.83 7.13 13.90
CA ALA A 77 -5.05 6.59 14.50
C ALA A 77 -4.73 5.50 15.52
N TYR A 78 -3.89 4.52 15.14
CA TYR A 78 -3.46 3.44 16.03
C TYR A 78 -2.71 3.95 17.28
N GLU A 79 -1.82 4.93 17.13
CA GLU A 79 -1.09 5.55 18.23
C GLU A 79 -2.03 6.34 19.16
N SER A 80 -3.07 6.99 18.62
CA SER A 80 -4.04 7.77 19.39
C SER A 80 -5.00 6.90 20.20
N GLU A 81 -5.29 5.69 19.73
CA GLU A 81 -6.08 4.68 20.45
C GLU A 81 -5.26 3.96 21.53
N ARG A 82 -3.92 4.05 21.45
CA ARG A 82 -3.01 3.45 22.42
C ARG A 82 -2.97 4.31 23.68
N ILE A 83 -3.27 3.70 24.82
CA ILE A 83 -3.04 4.37 26.12
C ILE A 83 -1.52 4.61 26.24
N PRO A 84 -1.06 5.85 26.47
CA PRO A 84 0.37 6.10 26.67
C PRO A 84 0.80 5.42 27.97
N SER A 85 1.40 4.24 27.88
CA SER A 85 2.10 3.63 29.03
C SER A 85 3.25 4.57 29.38
N THR A 86 3.24 5.10 30.60
CA THR A 86 4.22 6.07 31.14
C THR A 86 5.60 5.47 31.40
N GLU A 87 5.98 4.40 30.73
CA GLU A 87 7.28 3.76 30.91
C GLU A 87 8.05 3.78 29.59
N THR A 88 9.29 4.24 29.71
CA THR A 88 10.37 4.43 28.73
C THR A 88 10.82 3.17 28.00
N ASP A 89 9.95 2.16 27.89
CA ASP A 89 10.12 0.96 27.09
C ASP A 89 8.89 0.82 26.20
N ALA A 90 8.83 1.64 25.14
CA ALA A 90 7.78 1.54 24.13
C ALA A 90 7.87 0.16 23.47
N ILE A 91 7.08 -0.80 23.97
CA ILE A 91 6.90 -2.10 23.35
C ILE A 91 6.53 -1.84 21.88
N LYS A 92 7.48 -2.15 20.98
CA LYS A 92 7.24 -2.13 19.54
C LYS A 92 6.21 -3.20 19.24
N THR A 93 5.05 -2.78 18.78
CA THR A 93 4.00 -3.71 18.38
C THR A 93 4.23 -4.18 16.95
N PRO A 94 3.75 -5.37 16.56
CA PRO A 94 3.81 -5.82 15.16
C PRO A 94 3.23 -4.80 14.17
N GLU A 95 2.24 -4.02 14.59
CA GLU A 95 1.65 -2.92 13.83
C GLU A 95 2.62 -1.76 13.63
N ASP A 96 3.39 -1.38 14.67
CA ASP A 96 4.46 -0.38 14.56
C ASP A 96 5.51 -0.83 13.52
N ASP A 97 5.90 -2.11 13.56
CA ASP A 97 6.82 -2.68 12.59
C ASP A 97 6.24 -2.69 11.17
N ARG A 98 4.95 -3.02 11.00
CA ARG A 98 4.28 -2.97 9.69
C ARG A 98 4.29 -1.55 9.11
N PHE A 99 3.90 -0.54 9.89
CA PHE A 99 3.87 0.84 9.41
C PHE A 99 5.29 1.33 9.09
N MET A 100 6.29 1.02 9.93
CA MET A 100 7.68 1.34 9.64
C MET A 100 8.20 0.68 8.36
N MET A 101 7.89 -0.61 8.14
CA MET A 101 8.26 -1.32 6.92
C MET A 101 7.60 -0.70 5.68
N LEU A 102 6.29 -0.44 5.72
CA LEU A 102 5.56 0.16 4.61
C LEU A 102 6.08 1.56 4.29
N THR A 103 6.27 2.42 5.28
CA THR A 103 6.85 3.76 5.11
C THR A 103 8.22 3.68 4.44
N ARG A 104 9.09 2.77 4.88
CA ARG A 104 10.42 2.58 4.28
C ARG A 104 10.33 2.09 2.83
N MET A 105 9.47 1.10 2.57
CA MET A 105 9.28 0.52 1.25
C MET A 105 8.75 1.58 0.26
N VAL A 106 7.74 2.35 0.65
CA VAL A 106 7.12 3.38 -0.18
C VAL A 106 8.09 4.55 -0.41
N SER A 107 8.77 5.01 0.63
CA SER A 107 9.76 6.10 0.53
C SER A 107 10.91 5.73 -0.42
N GLN A 108 11.36 4.48 -0.39
CA GLN A 108 12.35 3.98 -1.33
C GLN A 108 11.84 4.05 -2.78
N ARG A 109 10.59 3.63 -3.04
CA ARG A 109 10.00 3.70 -4.38
C ARG A 109 9.85 5.13 -4.88
N LEU A 110 9.43 6.05 -4.02
CA LEU A 110 9.34 7.48 -4.34
C LEU A 110 10.71 8.06 -4.71
N SER A 111 11.75 7.71 -3.95
CA SER A 111 13.12 8.14 -4.23
C SER A 111 13.62 7.60 -5.58
N GLU A 112 13.36 6.31 -5.87
CA GLU A 112 13.70 5.67 -7.15
C GLU A 112 13.02 6.35 -8.34
N LEU A 113 11.75 6.77 -8.19
CA LEU A 113 11.00 7.44 -9.26
C LEU A 113 11.45 8.90 -9.45
N LYS A 114 11.78 9.61 -8.36
CA LYS A 114 12.25 10.99 -8.41
C LYS A 114 13.65 11.13 -9.02
N GLY A 115 14.50 10.10 -8.87
CA GLY A 115 15.84 10.07 -9.46
C GLY A 115 15.89 9.75 -10.96
N GLN A 116 14.75 9.48 -11.60
CA GLN A 116 14.64 9.13 -13.02
C GLN A 116 14.01 10.24 -13.89
N ALA A 117 13.65 11.38 -13.28
CA ALA A 117 13.07 12.55 -13.96
C ALA A 117 14.12 13.61 -14.29
#